data_AF-A0A484SQN8-F1
#
_entry.id   AF-A0A484SQN8-F1
#
_cell.length_a   1.000
_cell.length_b   1.000
_cell.length_c   1.000
_cell.angle_alpha   90.00
_cell.angle_beta   90.00
_cell.angle_gamma   90.00
#
_symmetry.space_group_name_H-M   'P 1'
#
loop_
_entity.id
_entity.type
_entity.pdbx_description
1 polymer ?
#
loop_
_entity_poly.entity_id
_entity_poly.type
_entity_poly.pdbx_seq_one_letter_code
_entity_poly.pdbx_strand_id
1 'polypeptide(L)'
;MIPAFRHLSPVAPDKLARVLQAWPDVPDDYLLFLAEYGAGSMADDCLVLYGGLIAPQEIYGDAHGIEPLLLLGDDLQGLCIAFDTRDATVVEVDPTNRHVERVADTFTEFIHAYLQEPG
;
A
#
# COMPACT_ATOMS: atom_id res chain seq x y z
N MET A 1 10.19 -18.78 -5.33
CA MET A 1 9.12 -17.89 -5.83
C MET A 1 7.89 -18.15 -4.99
N ILE A 2 7.40 -17.15 -4.26
CA ILE A 2 6.16 -17.24 -3.49
C ILE A 2 5.01 -17.18 -4.50
N PRO A 3 4.11 -18.18 -4.59
CA PRO A 3 3.06 -18.23 -5.62
C PRO A 3 2.19 -16.96 -5.68
N ALA A 4 1.89 -16.39 -4.51
CA ALA A 4 1.12 -15.16 -4.39
C ALA A 4 1.80 -13.94 -5.04
N PHE A 5 3.12 -13.95 -5.22
CA PHE A 5 3.89 -12.82 -5.78
C PHE A 5 4.16 -12.96 -7.29
N ARG A 6 3.54 -13.94 -7.96
CA ARG A 6 3.82 -14.25 -9.37
C ARG A 6 3.57 -13.09 -10.36
N HIS A 7 2.74 -12.11 -9.97
CA HIS A 7 2.40 -10.96 -10.80
C HIS A 7 3.04 -9.65 -10.32
N LEU A 8 3.91 -9.72 -9.31
CA LEU A 8 4.69 -8.57 -8.87
C LEU A 8 5.90 -8.37 -9.80
N SER A 9 6.23 -7.12 -10.04
CA SER A 9 7.40 -6.72 -10.82
C SER A 9 8.22 -5.69 -10.04
N PRO A 10 9.52 -5.94 -9.80
CA PRO A 10 10.39 -5.03 -9.07
C PRO A 10 10.30 -3.59 -9.57
N VAL A 11 10.23 -2.66 -8.62
CA VAL A 11 10.15 -1.23 -8.90
C VAL A 11 11.55 -0.68 -9.13
N ALA A 12 11.71 0.09 -10.22
CA ALA A 12 12.99 0.65 -10.61
C ALA A 12 13.53 1.65 -9.56
N PRO A 13 14.87 1.74 -9.37
CA PRO A 13 15.47 2.59 -8.34
C PRO A 13 15.09 4.08 -8.42
N ASP A 14 14.89 4.60 -9.63
CA ASP A 14 14.46 5.98 -9.85
C ASP A 14 13.04 6.25 -9.34
N LYS A 15 12.15 5.26 -9.41
CA LYS A 15 10.81 5.33 -8.81
C LYS A 15 10.88 5.24 -7.29
N LEU A 16 11.69 4.33 -6.74
CA LEU A 16 11.90 4.23 -5.28
C LEU A 16 12.46 5.54 -4.71
N ALA A 17 13.40 6.17 -5.40
CA ALA A 17 13.94 7.47 -5.01
C ALA A 17 12.86 8.57 -4.96
N ARG A 18 11.86 8.53 -5.86
CA ARG A 18 10.73 9.47 -5.83
C ARG A 18 9.81 9.25 -4.63
N VAL A 19 9.58 8.00 -4.23
CA VAL A 19 8.81 7.69 -3.01
C VAL A 19 9.50 8.29 -1.79
N LEU A 20 10.81 8.03 -1.63
CA LEU A 20 11.60 8.56 -0.53
C LEU A 20 11.71 10.10 -0.53
N GLN A 21 11.75 10.72 -1.72
CA GLN A 21 11.73 12.18 -1.83
C GLN A 21 10.37 12.79 -1.44
N ALA A 22 9.26 12.11 -1.77
CA ALA A 22 7.92 12.57 -1.43
C ALA A 22 7.62 12.39 0.06
N TRP A 23 8.09 11.29 0.66
CA TRP A 23 7.96 11.01 2.07
C TRP A 23 9.28 10.40 2.62
N PRO A 24 10.15 11.22 3.24
CA PRO A 24 11.44 10.76 3.76
C PRO A 24 11.35 9.73 4.91
N ASP A 25 10.22 9.71 5.62
CA ASP A 25 9.98 8.81 6.75
C ASP A 25 9.20 7.53 6.33
N VAL A 26 9.12 7.25 5.01
CA VAL A 26 8.50 6.02 4.50
C VAL A 26 9.18 4.77 5.10
N PRO A 27 8.43 3.72 5.48
CA PRO A 27 9.00 2.50 6.00
C PRO A 27 10.02 1.83 5.07
N ASP A 28 11.18 1.46 5.62
CA ASP A 28 12.24 0.76 4.89
C ASP A 28 11.77 -0.60 4.36
N ASP A 29 10.92 -1.30 5.10
CA ASP A 29 10.41 -2.63 4.73
C ASP A 29 9.51 -2.57 3.47
N TYR A 30 8.75 -1.50 3.30
CA TYR A 30 8.03 -1.21 2.06
C TYR A 30 8.96 -0.97 0.87
N LEU A 31 10.00 -0.14 1.05
CA LEU A 31 10.97 0.14 -0.02
C LEU A 31 11.74 -1.11 -0.43
N LEU A 32 12.16 -1.92 0.55
CA LEU A 32 12.83 -3.20 0.31
C LEU A 32 11.91 -4.16 -0.45
N PHE A 33 10.63 -4.24 -0.05
CA PHE A 33 9.66 -5.09 -0.74
C PHE A 33 9.45 -4.65 -2.19
N LEU A 34 9.28 -3.36 -2.45
CA LEU A 34 9.16 -2.85 -3.82
C LEU A 34 10.43 -3.07 -4.65
N ALA A 35 11.61 -3.04 -4.04
CA ALA A 35 12.87 -3.31 -4.73
C ALA A 35 13.06 -4.80 -5.07
N GLU A 36 12.67 -5.70 -4.17
CA GLU A 36 12.90 -7.13 -4.29
C GLU A 36 11.79 -7.87 -5.03
N TYR A 37 10.53 -7.62 -4.65
CA TYR A 37 9.34 -8.29 -5.18
C TYR A 37 8.57 -7.37 -6.12
N GLY A 38 8.39 -6.12 -5.71
CA GLY A 38 7.78 -5.09 -6.53
C GLY A 38 6.29 -4.87 -6.31
N ALA A 39 5.66 -4.37 -7.36
CA ALA A 39 4.27 -3.93 -7.38
C ALA A 39 3.49 -4.68 -8.45
N GLY A 40 2.17 -4.68 -8.31
CA GLY A 40 1.26 -5.44 -9.15
C GLY A 40 0.23 -6.19 -8.31
N SER A 41 -0.46 -7.12 -8.96
CA SER A 41 -1.43 -7.98 -8.30
C SER A 41 -0.75 -9.07 -7.45
N MET A 42 -1.33 -9.40 -6.31
CA MET A 42 -0.96 -10.54 -5.49
C MET A 42 -2.18 -11.23 -4.86
N ALA A 43 -1.94 -12.43 -4.31
CA ALA A 43 -2.97 -13.24 -3.65
C ALA A 43 -4.21 -13.47 -4.53
N ASP A 44 -4.01 -14.02 -5.74
CA ASP A 44 -5.06 -14.31 -6.72
C ASP A 44 -5.97 -13.11 -7.06
N ASP A 45 -5.35 -11.95 -7.26
CA ASP A 45 -6.01 -10.68 -7.61
C ASP A 45 -6.88 -10.08 -6.49
N CYS A 46 -6.68 -10.50 -5.24
CA CYS A 46 -7.33 -9.88 -4.08
C CYS A 46 -6.68 -8.56 -3.65
N LEU A 47 -5.42 -8.30 -4.01
CA LEU A 47 -4.71 -7.06 -3.69
C LEU A 47 -3.86 -6.60 -4.85
N VAL A 48 -3.94 -5.30 -5.17
CA VAL A 48 -3.05 -4.63 -6.10
C VAL A 48 -2.18 -3.65 -5.33
N LEU A 49 -0.87 -3.90 -5.31
CA LEU A 49 0.11 -2.97 -4.77
C LEU A 49 0.57 -1.99 -5.85
N TYR A 50 0.66 -0.71 -5.49
CA TYR A 50 1.18 0.34 -6.34
C TYR A 50 2.69 0.39 -6.33
N GLY A 51 3.29 0.84 -7.43
CA GLY A 51 4.75 1.03 -7.54
C GLY A 51 5.25 2.32 -6.87
N GLY A 52 4.51 2.83 -5.89
CA GLY A 52 4.71 4.13 -5.26
C GLY A 52 3.57 4.46 -4.31
N LEU A 53 3.49 5.72 -3.89
CA LEU A 53 2.44 6.21 -3.00
C LEU A 53 1.61 7.27 -3.73
N ILE A 54 0.31 7.23 -3.53
CA ILE A 54 -0.65 8.14 -4.17
C ILE A 54 -1.36 8.95 -3.07
N ALA A 55 -1.46 10.26 -3.25
CA ALA A 55 -2.22 11.08 -2.32
C ALA A 55 -3.73 10.80 -2.47
N PRO A 56 -4.51 10.69 -1.38
CA PRO A 56 -5.94 10.37 -1.46
C PRO A 56 -6.75 11.32 -2.34
N GLN A 57 -6.34 12.60 -2.46
CA GLN A 57 -6.97 13.58 -3.34
C GLN A 57 -6.88 13.21 -4.82
N GLU A 58 -5.86 12.45 -5.22
CA GLU A 58 -5.69 12.00 -6.61
C GLU A 58 -6.70 10.93 -7.00
N ILE A 59 -7.19 10.13 -6.04
CA ILE A 59 -8.20 9.08 -6.27
C ILE A 59 -9.60 9.59 -5.95
N TYR A 60 -9.78 10.24 -4.80
CA TYR A 60 -11.10 10.60 -4.27
C TYR A 60 -11.51 12.05 -4.57
N GLY A 61 -10.59 12.89 -5.04
CA GLY A 61 -10.79 14.33 -5.17
C GLY A 61 -10.81 15.02 -3.81
N ASP A 62 -11.94 14.95 -3.11
CA ASP A 62 -12.05 15.46 -1.73
C ASP A 62 -11.57 14.40 -0.73
N ALA A 63 -10.47 14.70 -0.06
CA ALA A 63 -9.83 13.84 0.93
C ALA A 63 -9.99 14.35 2.37
N HIS A 64 -11.00 15.19 2.65
CA HIS A 64 -11.17 15.72 4.00
C HIS A 64 -11.28 14.62 5.07
N GLY A 65 -10.39 14.66 6.06
CA GLY A 65 -10.28 13.68 7.16
C GLY A 65 -9.28 12.55 6.91
N ILE A 66 -8.80 12.38 5.67
CA ILE A 66 -7.85 11.34 5.27
C ILE A 66 -6.62 11.91 4.56
N GLU A 67 -6.41 13.23 4.61
CA GLU A 67 -5.22 13.89 4.06
C GLU A 67 -3.87 13.36 4.58
N PRO A 68 -3.71 12.88 5.84
CA PRO A 68 -2.44 12.31 6.28
C PRO A 68 -2.19 10.88 5.76
N LEU A 69 -3.05 10.33 4.90
CA LEU A 69 -2.86 8.99 4.37
C LEU A 69 -2.11 9.04 3.03
N LEU A 70 -1.36 7.98 2.73
CA LEU A 70 -0.72 7.75 1.44
C LEU A 70 -1.07 6.36 0.94
N LEU A 71 -1.82 6.29 -0.15
CA LEU A 71 -2.35 5.05 -0.69
C LEU A 71 -1.22 4.23 -1.34
N LEU A 72 -1.15 2.95 -0.98
CA LEU A 72 -0.14 1.99 -1.44
C LEU A 72 -0.73 0.83 -2.23
N GLY A 73 -2.06 0.68 -2.24
CA GLY A 73 -2.75 -0.36 -3.00
C GLY A 73 -4.27 -0.31 -2.83
N ASP A 74 -4.96 -1.26 -3.46
CA ASP A 74 -6.40 -1.47 -3.31
C ASP A 74 -6.77 -2.95 -3.50
N ASP A 75 -7.96 -3.31 -3.02
CA ASP A 75 -8.48 -4.69 -3.04
C ASP A 75 -9.32 -5.02 -4.31
N LEU A 76 -9.36 -4.12 -5.29
CA LEU A 76 -10.24 -4.15 -6.48
C LEU A 76 -11.76 -4.22 -6.20
N GLN A 77 -12.17 -4.19 -4.93
CA GLN A 77 -13.57 -4.23 -4.48
C GLN A 77 -14.03 -2.89 -3.90
N GLY A 78 -13.11 -1.95 -3.73
CA GLY A 78 -13.38 -0.55 -3.44
C GLY A 78 -12.69 -0.04 -2.19
N LEU A 79 -11.92 -0.87 -1.48
CA LEU A 79 -11.13 -0.48 -0.32
C LEU A 79 -9.71 -0.18 -0.76
N CYS A 80 -9.14 0.92 -0.25
CA CYS A 80 -7.74 1.24 -0.49
C CYS A 80 -6.92 0.97 0.77
N ILE A 81 -5.71 0.48 0.56
CA ILE A 81 -4.71 0.32 1.60
C ILE A 81 -3.79 1.52 1.56
N ALA A 82 -3.45 2.04 2.74
CA ALA A 82 -2.65 3.23 2.89
C ALA A 82 -1.69 3.14 4.07
N PHE A 83 -0.64 3.96 4.03
CA PHE A 83 0.08 4.34 5.24
C PHE A 83 -0.59 5.54 5.88
N ASP A 84 -0.71 5.53 7.20
CA ASP A 84 -0.90 6.74 7.98
C ASP A 84 0.44 7.43 8.20
N THR A 85 0.66 8.60 7.58
CA THR A 85 1.95 9.30 7.67
C THR A 85 2.30 9.82 9.07
N ARG A 86 1.35 9.77 10.02
CA ARG A 86 1.58 10.21 11.41
C ARG A 86 2.40 9.21 12.21
N ASP A 87 2.22 7.91 11.95
CA ASP A 87 2.87 6.83 12.69
C ASP A 87 3.35 5.65 11.82
N ALA A 88 3.23 5.80 10.50
CA ALA A 88 3.61 4.83 9.47
C ALA A 88 2.87 3.47 9.55
N THR A 89 1.72 3.44 10.21
CA THR A 89 0.92 2.21 10.31
C THR A 89 0.10 1.98 9.05
N VAL A 90 -0.25 0.72 8.81
CA VAL A 90 -1.04 0.35 7.63
C VAL A 90 -2.52 0.40 7.99
N VAL A 91 -3.27 1.12 7.18
CA VAL A 91 -4.71 1.30 7.34
C VAL A 91 -5.44 0.90 6.06
N GLU A 92 -6.69 0.48 6.23
CA GLU A 92 -7.67 0.33 5.17
C GLU A 92 -8.62 1.51 5.19
N VAL A 93 -8.99 1.99 4.00
CA VAL A 93 -9.86 3.15 3.80
C VAL A 93 -11.08 2.72 3.00
N ASP A 94 -12.25 2.88 3.59
CA ASP A 94 -13.53 2.80 2.88
C ASP A 94 -13.88 4.19 2.32
N PRO A 95 -13.79 4.40 0.99
CA PRO A 95 -14.04 5.71 0.40
C PRO A 95 -15.51 6.12 0.41
N THR A 96 -16.44 5.19 0.66
CA THR A 96 -17.88 5.46 0.65
C THR A 96 -18.34 6.22 1.89
N ASN A 97 -17.65 6.02 3.02
CA ASN A 97 -17.97 6.63 4.31
C ASN A 97 -16.75 7.25 5.02
N ARG A 98 -15.56 7.16 4.41
CA ARG A 98 -14.26 7.62 4.94
C ARG A 98 -13.87 6.98 6.26
N HIS A 99 -14.35 5.76 6.52
CA HIS A 99 -13.87 4.95 7.63
C HIS A 99 -12.42 4.56 7.37
N VAL A 100 -11.60 4.69 8.41
CA VAL A 100 -10.19 4.32 8.38
C VAL A 100 -9.97 3.32 9.51
N GLU A 101 -9.54 2.12 9.14
CA GLU A 101 -9.26 1.05 10.09
C GLU A 101 -7.77 0.71 10.03
N ARG A 102 -7.12 0.66 11.20
CA ARG A 102 -5.75 0.16 11.28
C ARG A 102 -5.75 -1.36 11.14
N VAL A 103 -4.99 -1.87 10.17
CA VAL A 103 -4.91 -3.29 9.85
C VAL A 103 -3.57 -3.93 10.19
N ALA A 104 -2.49 -3.13 10.29
CA ALA A 104 -1.18 -3.62 10.75
C ALA A 104 -0.29 -2.49 11.28
N ASP A 105 0.70 -2.83 12.10
CA ASP A 105 1.67 -1.87 12.62
C ASP A 105 2.83 -1.62 11.64
N THR A 106 3.11 -2.60 10.77
CA THR A 106 4.15 -2.52 9.73
C THR A 106 3.66 -3.05 8.40
N PHE A 107 4.33 -2.67 7.31
CA PHE A 107 4.03 -3.19 5.98
C PHE A 107 4.28 -4.71 5.89
N THR A 108 5.36 -5.17 6.50
CA THR A 108 5.70 -6.60 6.54
C THR A 108 4.61 -7.42 7.23
N GLU A 109 4.09 -6.95 8.37
CA GLU A 109 2.96 -7.60 9.06
C GLU A 109 1.70 -7.63 8.19
N PHE A 110 1.38 -6.52 7.51
CA PHE A 110 0.25 -6.46 6.58
C PHE A 110 0.38 -7.51 5.48
N ILE A 111 1.53 -7.59 4.80
CA ILE A 111 1.75 -8.59 3.74
C ILE A 111 1.65 -10.01 4.30
N HIS A 112 2.21 -10.27 5.48
CA HIS A 112 2.08 -11.59 6.11
C HIS A 112 0.63 -11.96 6.41
N ALA A 113 -0.16 -11.03 6.96
CA ALA A 113 -1.58 -11.25 7.21
C ALA A 113 -2.33 -11.57 5.90
N TYR A 114 -2.10 -10.79 4.85
CA TYR A 114 -2.71 -10.99 3.54
C TYR A 114 -2.37 -12.34 2.89
N LEU A 115 -1.20 -12.89 3.20
CA LEU A 115 -0.79 -14.22 2.73
C LEU A 115 -1.42 -15.38 3.53
N GLN A 116 -2.00 -15.11 4.70
CA GLN A 116 -2.65 -16.11 5.55
C GLN A 116 -4.18 -16.09 5.43
N GLU A 117 -4.76 -15.05 4.82
CA GLU A 117 -6.20 -14.98 4.60
C GLU A 117 -6.65 -16.06 3.61
N PRO A 118 -7.57 -16.97 4.00
CA PRO A 118 -8.19 -17.88 3.06
C PRO A 118 -9.15 -17.09 2.18
N GLY A 119 -8.81 -16.94 0.90
CA GLY A 119 -9.75 -16.47 -0.13
C GLY A 119 -11.01 -17.34 -0.26
#